data_AF-A0A3A1YG51-F1
#
_entry.id   AF-A0A3A1YG51-F1
#
_cell.length_a   1.000
_cell.length_b   1.000
_cell.length_c   1.000
_cell.angle_alpha   90.00
_cell.angle_beta   90.00
_cell.angle_gamma   90.00
#
_symmetry.space_group_name_H-M   'P 1'
#
loop_
_entity.id
_entity.type
_entity.pdbx_description
1 polymer ?
#
loop_
_entity_poly.entity_id
_entity_poly.type
_entity_poly.pdbx_seq_one_letter_code
_entity_poly.pdbx_strand_id
1 'polypeptide(L)'
;MLNKIKTLLTNDNADSQKKPTTLAGLKSLQRAVEAPNELPDAKDAQAIFDYAFYYEFNAPEEELDLERAGYYYQKAANLGHIQAQYRLGKYYANPRRRDGINREKATFWYQKAMKQGHQKAKTALEILKLKKDPEAKISL
;
A
#
# COMPACT_ATOMS: atom_id res chain seq x y z
N MET A 1 18.77 -13.07 5.27
CA MET A 1 17.81 -11.94 5.24
C MET A 1 18.43 -10.58 5.55
N LEU A 2 19.15 -10.39 6.67
CA LEU A 2 19.82 -9.12 7.04
C LEU A 2 20.65 -8.46 5.91
N ASN A 3 21.37 -9.26 5.11
CA ASN A 3 22.21 -8.73 4.02
C ASN A 3 21.44 -8.13 2.84
N LYS A 4 20.16 -8.51 2.62
CA LYS A 4 19.32 -8.00 1.53
C LYS A 4 18.70 -6.64 1.86
N ILE A 5 18.33 -6.44 3.13
CA ILE A 5 17.96 -5.12 3.68
C ILE A 5 19.17 -4.18 3.61
N LYS A 6 20.38 -4.67 3.96
CA LYS A 6 21.64 -3.93 3.84
C LYS A 6 21.96 -3.49 2.41
N THR A 7 21.57 -4.27 1.40
CA THR A 7 21.73 -3.91 -0.03
C THR A 7 20.63 -2.98 -0.53
N LEU A 8 19.39 -3.11 -0.06
CA LEU A 8 18.32 -2.11 -0.32
C LEU A 8 18.66 -0.74 0.29
N LEU A 9 19.37 -0.73 1.43
CA LEU A 9 19.89 0.46 2.11
C LEU A 9 20.93 1.22 1.28
N THR A 10 21.80 0.53 0.53
CA THR A 10 22.95 1.14 -0.17
C THR A 10 22.74 1.40 -1.67
N ASN A 11 21.59 1.02 -2.24
CA ASN A 11 21.38 1.08 -3.69
C ASN A 11 20.65 2.37 -4.09
N ASP A 12 21.37 3.37 -4.58
CA ASP A 12 20.84 4.72 -4.93
C ASP A 12 19.92 4.76 -6.17
N ASN A 13 19.78 3.63 -6.88
CA ASN A 13 19.01 3.52 -8.13
C ASN A 13 17.55 3.06 -7.96
N ALA A 14 17.05 2.90 -6.73
CA ALA A 14 15.65 2.54 -6.51
C ALA A 14 14.78 3.80 -6.38
N ASP A 15 13.72 3.90 -7.20
CA ASP A 15 12.64 4.89 -7.13
C ASP A 15 12.37 5.29 -5.68
N SER A 16 12.53 6.58 -5.38
CA SER A 16 12.40 7.21 -4.04
C SER A 16 11.13 6.80 -3.26
N GLN A 17 10.12 6.24 -3.94
CA GLN A 17 8.89 5.70 -3.36
C GLN A 17 9.02 4.26 -2.78
N LYS A 18 10.20 3.62 -2.89
CA LYS A 18 10.44 2.22 -2.50
C LYS A 18 11.30 2.00 -1.26
N LYS A 19 11.83 3.07 -0.64
CA LYS A 19 12.62 2.96 0.58
C LYS A 19 11.83 3.49 1.79
N PRO A 20 11.90 2.82 2.96
CA PRO A 20 11.57 3.47 4.23
C PRO A 20 12.46 4.71 4.39
N THR A 21 11.87 5.89 4.38
CA THR A 21 12.61 7.16 4.45
C THR A 21 12.91 7.61 5.87
N THR A 22 12.49 6.85 6.88
CA THR A 22 12.67 7.17 8.30
C THR A 22 13.32 6.00 9.06
N LEU A 23 14.14 6.33 10.07
CA LEU A 23 14.74 5.35 10.99
C LEU A 23 13.66 4.53 11.72
N ALA A 24 12.50 5.12 11.97
CA ALA A 24 11.34 4.44 12.53
C ALA A 24 10.79 3.38 11.56
N GLY A 25 10.60 3.74 10.28
CA GLY A 25 10.16 2.78 9.27
C GLY A 25 11.15 1.65 9.04
N LEU A 26 12.45 1.94 9.11
CA LEU A 26 13.51 0.91 9.07
C LEU A 26 13.45 -0.07 10.25
N LYS A 27 13.22 0.42 11.47
CA LYS A 27 13.05 -0.44 12.66
C LYS A 27 11.74 -1.24 12.62
N SER A 28 10.67 -0.65 12.10
CA SER A 28 9.39 -1.34 11.88
C SER A 28 9.52 -2.47 10.87
N LEU A 29 10.28 -2.25 9.79
CA LEU A 29 10.61 -3.28 8.80
C LEU A 29 11.52 -4.37 9.38
N GLN A 30 12.51 -4.00 10.20
CA GLN A 30 13.36 -4.97 10.88
C GLN A 30 12.55 -5.87 11.82
N ARG A 31 11.59 -5.31 12.58
CA ARG A 31 10.67 -6.11 13.42
C ARG A 31 9.75 -7.00 12.59
N ALA A 32 9.30 -6.57 11.41
CA ALA A 32 8.50 -7.40 10.51
C ALA A 32 9.20 -8.70 10.10
N VAL A 33 10.52 -8.63 9.98
CA VAL A 33 11.37 -9.77 9.64
C VAL A 33 11.67 -10.63 10.87
N GLU A 34 11.89 -10.01 12.03
CA GLU A 34 12.28 -10.71 13.26
C GLU A 34 11.10 -11.35 14.00
N ALA A 35 9.90 -10.77 13.89
CA ALA A 35 8.69 -11.23 14.58
C ALA A 35 7.44 -11.06 13.69
N PRO A 36 7.27 -11.88 12.63
CA PRO A 36 6.19 -11.73 11.66
C PRO A 36 4.76 -11.80 12.26
N ASN A 37 4.63 -12.32 13.47
CA ASN A 37 3.38 -12.48 14.22
C ASN A 37 3.13 -11.38 15.27
N GLU A 38 4.12 -10.53 15.59
CA GLU A 38 3.95 -9.41 16.53
C GLU A 38 3.69 -8.12 15.77
N LEU A 39 2.48 -7.60 15.97
CA LEU A 39 1.99 -6.40 15.30
C LEU A 39 2.74 -5.16 15.83
N PRO A 40 3.11 -4.20 14.97
CA PRO A 40 3.48 -2.86 15.45
C PRO A 40 2.33 -2.27 16.28
N ASP A 41 2.64 -1.28 17.15
CA ASP A 41 1.64 -0.62 17.99
C ASP A 41 0.38 -0.33 17.15
N ALA A 42 -0.75 -0.88 17.60
CA ALA A 42 -2.03 -0.80 16.90
C ALA A 42 -2.51 0.65 16.68
N LYS A 43 -1.86 1.64 17.32
CA LYS A 43 -2.13 3.07 17.16
C LYS A 43 -1.13 3.79 16.25
N ASP A 44 0.01 3.17 15.92
CA ASP A 44 1.01 3.77 15.03
C ASP A 44 0.69 3.46 13.56
N ALA A 45 -0.04 4.39 12.95
CA ALA A 45 -0.48 4.26 11.57
C ALA A 45 0.69 4.21 10.57
N GLN A 46 1.82 4.84 10.88
CA GLN A 46 3.01 4.83 10.02
C GLN A 46 3.70 3.47 10.10
N ALA A 47 3.92 2.95 11.30
CA ALA A 47 4.54 1.63 11.47
C ALA A 47 3.72 0.51 10.84
N ILE A 48 2.39 0.54 11.00
CA ILE A 48 1.47 -0.41 10.34
C ILE A 48 1.55 -0.28 8.81
N PHE A 49 1.63 0.95 8.29
CA PHE A 49 1.78 1.17 6.85
C PHE A 49 3.11 0.62 6.31
N ASP A 50 4.21 0.82 7.02
CA ASP A 50 5.53 0.32 6.61
C ASP A 50 5.54 -1.22 6.57
N TYR A 51 4.83 -1.86 7.52
CA TYR A 51 4.60 -3.31 7.55
C TYR A 51 3.81 -3.80 6.33
N ALA A 52 2.75 -3.09 5.95
CA ALA A 52 1.99 -3.40 4.74
C ALA A 52 2.85 -3.27 3.48
N PHE A 53 3.67 -2.21 3.43
CA PHE A 53 4.56 -1.94 2.31
C PHE A 53 5.63 -3.02 2.14
N TYR A 54 6.11 -3.59 3.25
CA TYR A 54 7.02 -4.72 3.23
C TYR A 54 6.46 -5.92 2.45
N TYR A 55 5.29 -6.41 2.84
CA TYR A 55 4.69 -7.58 2.19
C TYR A 55 4.26 -7.33 0.75
N GLU A 56 4.06 -6.07 0.34
CA GLU A 56 3.74 -5.75 -1.05
C GLU A 56 4.99 -5.66 -1.95
N PHE A 57 6.15 -5.21 -1.45
CA PHE A 57 7.30 -4.92 -2.32
C PHE A 57 8.69 -5.36 -1.83
N ASN A 58 8.90 -5.55 -0.53
CA ASN A 58 10.24 -5.69 0.04
C ASN A 58 10.50 -7.06 0.69
N ALA A 59 9.47 -7.90 0.86
CA ALA A 59 9.64 -9.28 1.29
C ALA A 59 10.33 -10.11 0.19
N PRO A 60 10.98 -11.24 0.53
CA PRO A 60 11.35 -12.28 -0.44
C PRO A 60 10.17 -12.61 -1.35
N GLU A 61 10.44 -13.01 -2.60
CA GLU A 61 9.39 -13.22 -3.62
C GLU A 61 8.37 -14.27 -3.16
N GLU A 62 8.88 -15.32 -2.52
CA GLU A 62 8.13 -16.39 -1.89
C GLU A 62 7.30 -15.95 -0.66
N GLU A 63 7.59 -14.77 -0.10
CA GLU A 63 6.92 -14.18 1.06
C GLU A 63 6.06 -12.94 0.70
N LEU A 64 6.06 -12.50 -0.56
CA LEU A 64 5.16 -11.44 -1.02
C LEU A 64 3.71 -11.91 -0.86
N ASP A 65 2.93 -11.11 -0.12
CA ASP A 65 1.58 -11.50 0.26
C ASP A 65 0.65 -10.28 0.12
N LEU A 66 -0.03 -10.24 -1.03
CA LEU A 66 -0.97 -9.18 -1.37
C LEU A 66 -2.12 -9.07 -0.35
N GLU A 67 -2.59 -10.20 0.16
CA GLU A 67 -3.71 -10.24 1.12
C GLU A 67 -3.27 -9.70 2.47
N ARG A 68 -2.07 -10.08 2.91
CA ARG A 68 -1.46 -9.55 4.15
C ARG A 68 -1.16 -8.06 4.04
N ALA A 69 -0.64 -7.60 2.90
CA ALA A 69 -0.47 -6.17 2.65
C ALA A 69 -1.81 -5.43 2.71
N GLY A 70 -2.86 -5.97 2.07
CA GLY A 70 -4.22 -5.43 2.12
C GLY A 70 -4.77 -5.31 3.53
N TYR A 71 -4.57 -6.33 4.37
CA TYR A 71 -4.96 -6.33 5.78
C TYR A 71 -4.28 -5.19 6.57
N TYR A 72 -2.96 -5.00 6.38
CA TYR A 72 -2.22 -3.96 7.08
C TYR A 72 -2.53 -2.55 6.55
N TYR A 73 -2.70 -2.39 5.24
CA TYR A 73 -3.19 -1.12 4.70
C TYR A 73 -4.57 -0.77 5.26
N GLN A 74 -5.46 -1.75 5.46
CA GLN A 74 -6.76 -1.51 6.07
C GLN A 74 -6.66 -0.95 7.48
N LYS A 75 -5.75 -1.50 8.30
CA LYS A 75 -5.49 -0.99 9.66
C LYS A 75 -4.94 0.43 9.66
N ALA A 76 -3.87 0.70 8.91
CA ALA A 76 -3.28 2.05 8.83
C ALA A 76 -4.27 3.07 8.24
N ALA A 77 -5.07 2.68 7.24
CA ALA A 77 -6.07 3.53 6.62
C ALA A 77 -7.20 3.93 7.59
N ASN A 78 -7.58 3.03 8.50
CA ASN A 78 -8.57 3.28 9.56
C ASN A 78 -8.08 4.30 10.58
N LEU A 79 -6.77 4.34 10.84
CA LEU A 79 -6.12 5.34 11.68
C LEU A 79 -5.89 6.68 10.98
N GLY A 80 -6.33 6.82 9.72
CA GLY A 80 -6.22 8.08 8.98
C GLY A 80 -4.99 8.20 8.08
N HIS A 81 -4.14 7.17 7.99
CA HIS A 81 -2.93 7.25 7.16
C HIS A 81 -3.27 7.41 5.67
N ILE A 82 -3.00 8.59 5.12
CA ILE A 82 -3.42 9.01 3.78
C ILE A 82 -2.88 8.08 2.68
N GLN A 83 -1.59 7.73 2.75
CA GLN A 83 -0.96 6.83 1.78
C GLN A 83 -1.53 5.42 1.89
N ALA A 84 -1.90 4.96 3.09
CA ALA A 84 -2.49 3.63 3.28
C ALA A 84 -3.89 3.57 2.67
N GLN A 85 -4.70 4.62 2.81
CA GLN A 85 -6.01 4.73 2.16
C GLN A 85 -5.88 4.65 0.64
N TYR A 86 -4.91 5.35 0.05
CA TYR A 86 -4.65 5.24 -1.39
C TYR A 86 -4.26 3.81 -1.80
N ARG A 87 -3.33 3.18 -1.09
CA ARG A 87 -2.87 1.81 -1.41
C ARG A 87 -3.96 0.77 -1.21
N LEU A 88 -4.82 0.94 -0.20
CA LEU A 88 -5.98 0.10 0.01
C LEU A 88 -7.01 0.24 -1.12
N GLY A 89 -7.17 1.45 -1.67
CA GLY A 89 -7.92 1.66 -2.90
C GLY A 89 -7.36 0.85 -4.07
N LYS A 90 -6.02 0.81 -4.22
CA LYS A 90 -5.35 -0.03 -5.23
C LYS A 90 -5.54 -1.51 -4.98
N TYR A 91 -5.45 -1.95 -3.73
CA TYR A 91 -5.68 -3.33 -3.33
C TYR A 91 -7.08 -3.81 -3.72
N TYR A 92 -8.11 -3.01 -3.47
CA TYR A 92 -9.47 -3.36 -3.89
C TYR A 92 -9.69 -3.28 -5.41
N ALA A 93 -8.92 -2.46 -6.11
CA ALA A 93 -8.93 -2.38 -7.58
C ALA A 93 -8.05 -3.45 -8.27
N ASN A 94 -7.35 -4.30 -7.50
CA ASN A 94 -6.40 -5.26 -8.04
C ASN A 94 -7.11 -6.56 -8.48
N PRO A 95 -7.00 -6.98 -9.76
CA PRO A 95 -7.57 -8.25 -10.22
C PRO A 95 -6.91 -9.49 -9.62
N ARG A 96 -5.71 -9.37 -9.04
CA ARG A 96 -4.99 -10.48 -8.38
C ARG A 96 -5.43 -10.73 -6.94
N ARG A 97 -6.28 -9.87 -6.36
CA ARG A 97 -6.84 -10.12 -5.02
C ARG A 97 -7.69 -11.39 -5.08
N ARG A 98 -7.65 -12.20 -4.03
CA ARG A 98 -8.41 -13.46 -3.90
C ARG A 98 -9.89 -13.27 -4.23
N ASP A 99 -10.49 -12.19 -3.74
CA ASP A 99 -11.92 -11.89 -3.94
C ASP A 99 -12.19 -11.07 -5.21
N GLY A 100 -11.30 -11.09 -6.21
CA GLY A 100 -11.44 -10.34 -7.47
C GLY A 100 -11.40 -8.83 -7.28
N ILE A 101 -11.99 -8.01 -8.16
CA ILE A 101 -12.03 -6.54 -7.98
C ILE A 101 -13.24 -6.14 -7.13
N ASN A 102 -13.06 -5.26 -6.15
CA ASN A 102 -14.16 -4.57 -5.46
C ASN A 102 -14.11 -3.06 -5.73
N ARG A 103 -14.90 -2.61 -6.72
CA ARG A 103 -14.88 -1.21 -7.17
C ARG A 103 -15.47 -0.23 -6.16
N GLU A 104 -16.45 -0.65 -5.38
CA GLU A 104 -17.09 0.20 -4.37
C GLU A 104 -16.10 0.55 -3.26
N LYS A 105 -15.43 -0.47 -2.70
CA LYS A 105 -14.38 -0.26 -1.68
C LYS A 105 -13.19 0.52 -2.25
N ALA A 106 -12.77 0.22 -3.48
CA ALA A 106 -11.70 0.99 -4.12
C ALA A 106 -12.08 2.48 -4.25
N THR A 107 -13.29 2.78 -4.72
CA THR A 107 -13.81 4.14 -4.85
C THR A 107 -13.86 4.86 -3.51
N PHE A 108 -14.40 4.20 -2.48
CA PHE A 108 -14.48 4.74 -1.12
C PHE A 108 -13.10 5.18 -0.61
N TRP A 109 -12.10 4.30 -0.68
CA TRP A 109 -10.77 4.59 -0.15
C TRP A 109 -10.02 5.65 -0.97
N TYR A 110 -10.15 5.64 -2.30
CA TYR A 110 -9.59 6.72 -3.12
C TYR A 110 -10.23 8.07 -2.82
N GLN A 111 -11.56 8.15 -2.66
CA GLN A 111 -12.22 9.39 -2.29
C GLN A 111 -11.76 9.88 -0.91
N LYS A 112 -11.59 8.99 0.06
CA LYS A 112 -11.12 9.35 1.40
C LYS A 112 -9.69 9.92 1.38
N ALA A 113 -8.77 9.31 0.63
CA ALA A 113 -7.41 9.81 0.46
C ALA A 113 -7.39 11.16 -0.30
N MET A 114 -8.20 11.28 -1.36
CA MET A 114 -8.33 12.51 -2.16
C MET A 114 -8.83 13.70 -1.33
N LYS A 115 -9.84 13.48 -0.46
CA LYS A 115 -10.36 14.53 0.46
C LYS A 115 -9.30 15.06 1.44
N GLN A 116 -8.25 14.28 1.69
CA GLN A 116 -7.11 14.66 2.52
C GLN A 116 -5.89 15.14 1.69
N GLY A 117 -6.09 15.45 0.41
CA GLY A 117 -5.05 16.04 -0.45
C GLY A 117 -4.18 15.04 -1.21
N HIS A 118 -4.48 13.74 -1.19
CA HIS A 118 -3.69 12.76 -1.94
C HIS A 118 -3.96 12.82 -3.45
N GLN A 119 -3.11 13.54 -4.18
CA GLN A 119 -3.32 13.84 -5.60
C GLN A 119 -3.46 12.60 -6.49
N LYS A 120 -2.61 11.57 -6.30
CA LYS A 120 -2.67 10.33 -7.11
C LYS A 120 -3.98 9.53 -6.90
N ALA A 121 -4.71 9.77 -5.81
CA ALA A 121 -5.98 9.09 -5.56
C ALA A 121 -7.09 9.59 -6.51
N LYS A 122 -7.07 10.87 -6.90
CA LYS A 122 -7.99 11.43 -7.89
C LYS A 122 -7.83 10.73 -9.24
N THR A 123 -6.60 10.67 -9.75
CA THR A 123 -6.29 10.01 -11.03
C THR A 123 -6.65 8.52 -11.00
N ALA A 124 -6.38 7.82 -9.89
CA ALA A 124 -6.75 6.41 -9.76
C ALA A 124 -8.27 6.19 -9.76
N LEU A 125 -9.04 7.10 -9.15
CA LEU A 125 -10.50 7.08 -9.17
C LEU A 125 -11.05 7.33 -10.58
N GLU A 126 -10.49 8.27 -11.32
CA GLU A 126 -10.86 8.54 -12.72
C GLU A 126 -10.61 7.31 -13.61
N ILE A 127 -9.44 6.69 -13.51
CA ILE A 127 -9.11 5.45 -14.23
C ILE A 127 -10.07 4.33 -13.86
N LEU A 128 -10.41 4.18 -12.56
CA LEU A 128 -11.36 3.17 -12.10
C LEU A 128 -12.75 3.38 -12.74
N LYS A 129 -13.21 4.63 -12.87
CA LYS A 129 -14.49 4.96 -13.51
C LYS A 129 -14.47 4.69 -15.02
N LEU A 130 -13.41 5.08 -15.72
CA LEU A 130 -13.28 4.81 -17.16
C LEU A 130 -13.23 3.31 -17.46
N LYS A 131 -12.59 2.51 -16.60
CA LYS A 131 -12.63 1.04 -16.73
C LYS A 131 -13.99 0.42 -16.47
N LYS A 132 -14.97 1.16 -15.95
CA LYS A 132 -16.36 0.70 -15.81
C LYS A 132 -17.11 0.86 -17.14
N ASP A 133 -16.68 1.81 -17.97
CA ASP A 133 -17.42 2.28 -19.12
C ASP A 133 -16.46 2.61 -20.28
N PRO A 134 -16.00 1.59 -21.02
CA PRO A 134 -15.01 1.77 -22.09
C PRO A 134 -15.50 2.71 -23.22
N GLU A 135 -16.81 2.98 -23.31
CA GLU A 135 -17.43 3.82 -24.34
C GLU A 135 -17.49 5.32 -23.97
N ALA A 136 -17.27 5.68 -22.70
CA ALA A 136 -17.32 7.08 -22.23
C ALA A 136 -16.24 8.00 -22.85
N LYS A 137 -15.29 7.45 -23.60
CA LYS A 137 -14.23 8.20 -24.30
C LYS A 137 -14.60 8.67 -25.72
N ILE A 138 -15.72 8.21 -26.29
CA ILE A 138 -16.06 8.49 -27.69
C ILE A 138 -16.95 9.74 -27.85
N SER A 139 -17.37 10.38 -26.76
CA SER A 139 -18.35 11.49 -26.79
C SER A 139 -17.76 12.89 -26.54
N LEU A 140 -16.63 13.23 -27.18
CA LEU A 140 -16.12 14.61 -27.27
C LEU A 140 -16.03 15.06 -28.73
#